data_AF-A0A7Y2X5K5-F1
#
_entry.id   AF-A0A7Y2X5K5-F1
#
_cell.length_a   1.000
_cell.length_b   1.000
_cell.length_c   1.000
_cell.angle_alpha   90.00
_cell.angle_beta   90.00
_cell.angle_gamma   90.00
#
_symmetry.space_group_name_H-M   'P 1'
#
loop_
_entity.id
_entity.type
_entity.pdbx_description
1 polymer ?
#
loop_
_entity_poly.entity_id
_entity_poly.type
_entity_poly.pdbx_seq_one_letter_code
_entity_poly.pdbx_strand_id
1 'polypeptide(L)'
;MSRREHYSTALALSQGITSECLSLFEIWQEGMNTTQLFEVVQSTNALGLDSESRLSHVVKEGFGSRFLREPYMQAAPSLKTILTQSQDLNLLNQIILLYALRQHGIFFDFLVDEYWPAVRAGRQSIRKSDVILLIDRGLVSGRLSKPWSESMRTRVSSYVLGIAHDFDFLGNSRSGTRPILPWTPHDSLILYLAYDLHFMGASDDEVADSPEWQTLGLQREDVTLYLNRLQNQGHLIAQDTGHLCRIDWKYQSREELSHVILS
;
A
#
# COMPACT_ATOMS: atom_id res chain seq x y z
N MET A 1 12.85 -12.52 -2.25
CA MET A 1 12.29 -12.44 -0.88
C MET A 1 11.52 -11.15 -0.76
N SER A 2 10.22 -11.23 -0.50
CA SER A 2 9.39 -10.02 -0.40
C SER A 2 9.75 -9.27 0.89
N ARG A 3 10.05 -7.97 0.80
CA ARG A 3 10.32 -7.13 2.00
C ARG A 3 9.13 -7.13 2.98
N ARG A 4 7.94 -7.55 2.53
CA ARG A 4 6.74 -7.78 3.35
C ARG A 4 6.91 -8.87 4.41
N GLU A 5 7.78 -9.85 4.19
CA GLU A 5 7.90 -11.01 5.09
C GLU A 5 8.65 -10.70 6.40
N HIS A 6 9.34 -9.56 6.46
CA HIS A 6 10.20 -9.19 7.59
C HIS A 6 9.97 -7.75 8.06
N TYR A 7 10.09 -7.55 9.37
CA TYR A 7 10.06 -6.23 9.97
C TYR A 7 11.41 -5.54 9.81
N SER A 8 11.37 -4.29 9.35
CA SER A 8 12.56 -3.47 9.16
C SER A 8 12.29 -2.03 9.59
N THR A 9 13.37 -1.26 9.74
CA THR A 9 13.30 0.16 10.05
C THR A 9 13.13 1.03 8.79
N ALA A 10 12.88 0.43 7.61
CA ALA A 10 12.83 1.16 6.34
C ALA A 10 11.70 2.21 6.28
N LEU A 11 10.63 2.04 7.06
CA LEU A 11 9.57 3.05 7.23
C LEU A 11 10.10 4.41 7.73
N ALA A 12 11.26 4.42 8.41
CA ALA A 12 11.91 5.64 8.85
C ALA A 12 12.43 6.50 7.69
N LEU A 13 12.67 5.89 6.52
CA LEU A 13 13.30 6.52 5.37
C LEU A 13 12.23 7.14 4.44
N SER A 14 11.09 6.48 4.30
CA SER A 14 9.99 6.89 3.45
C SER A 14 8.64 6.43 4.03
N GLN A 15 7.85 7.37 4.57
CA GLN A 15 6.49 7.12 5.06
C GLN A 15 5.47 7.27 3.90
N GLY A 16 4.40 8.05 4.01
CA GLY A 16 3.40 8.17 2.93
C GLY A 16 4.02 8.61 1.60
N ILE A 17 4.74 9.74 1.61
CA ILE A 17 5.41 10.37 0.44
C ILE A 17 4.50 10.49 -0.80
N THR A 18 3.19 10.69 -0.58
CA THR A 18 2.17 10.69 -1.64
C THR A 18 2.46 11.78 -2.68
N SER A 19 2.68 13.02 -2.24
CA SER A 19 3.04 14.14 -3.12
C SER A 19 4.30 13.86 -3.94
N GLU A 20 5.33 13.31 -3.31
CA GLU A 20 6.58 13.00 -3.99
C GLU A 20 6.40 11.85 -4.97
N CYS A 21 5.56 10.86 -4.67
CA CYS A 21 5.26 9.78 -5.62
C CYS A 21 4.57 10.32 -6.88
N LEU A 22 3.60 11.23 -6.73
CA LEU A 22 2.94 11.87 -7.87
C LEU A 22 3.95 12.63 -8.73
N SER A 23 4.76 13.50 -8.12
CA SER A 23 5.81 14.24 -8.83
C SER A 23 6.85 13.33 -9.49
N LEU A 24 7.21 12.22 -8.85
CA LEU A 24 8.16 11.27 -9.42
C LEU A 24 7.59 10.48 -10.60
N PHE A 25 6.30 10.18 -10.62
CA PHE A 25 5.65 9.56 -11.79
C PHE A 25 5.57 10.52 -12.98
N GLU A 26 5.41 11.82 -12.76
CA GLU A 26 5.50 12.82 -13.84
C GLU A 26 6.87 12.77 -14.55
N ILE A 27 7.94 12.65 -13.76
CA ILE A 27 9.33 12.67 -14.24
C ILE A 27 9.75 11.31 -14.82
N TRP A 28 9.38 10.21 -14.17
CA TRP A 28 9.79 8.86 -14.55
C TRP A 28 9.32 8.50 -15.97
N GLN A 29 10.18 7.87 -16.76
CA GLN A 29 9.83 7.33 -18.07
C GLN A 29 10.08 5.83 -18.09
N GLU A 30 9.35 5.12 -18.94
CA GLU A 30 9.52 3.67 -19.09
C GLU A 30 10.98 3.33 -19.45
N GLY A 31 11.51 2.31 -18.76
CA GLY A 31 12.92 1.92 -18.86
C GLY A 31 13.86 2.68 -17.91
N MET A 32 13.45 3.78 -17.28
CA MET A 32 14.26 4.45 -16.27
C MET A 32 14.35 3.61 -14.99
N ASN A 33 15.57 3.30 -14.57
CA ASN A 33 15.81 2.70 -13.26
C ASN A 33 15.86 3.79 -12.16
N THR A 34 15.86 3.34 -10.90
CA THR A 34 15.85 4.23 -9.73
C THR A 34 17.06 5.17 -9.65
N THR A 35 18.24 4.74 -10.12
CA THR A 35 19.45 5.57 -10.12
C THR A 35 19.32 6.69 -11.15
N GLN A 36 18.86 6.38 -12.36
CA GLN A 36 18.62 7.38 -13.42
C GLN A 36 17.57 8.40 -12.99
N LEU A 37 16.47 7.95 -12.37
CA LEU A 37 15.44 8.84 -11.83
C LEU A 37 16.02 9.76 -10.76
N PHE A 38 16.84 9.25 -9.84
CA PHE A 38 17.51 10.05 -8.83
C PHE A 38 18.39 11.14 -9.44
N GLU A 39 19.20 10.81 -10.45
CA GLU A 39 20.07 11.76 -11.15
C GLU A 39 19.28 12.90 -11.80
N VAL A 40 18.18 12.57 -12.50
CA VAL A 40 17.31 13.57 -13.14
C VAL A 40 16.66 14.50 -12.11
N VAL A 41 16.12 13.93 -11.02
CA VAL A 41 15.46 14.72 -9.97
C VAL A 41 16.46 15.60 -9.23
N GLN A 42 17.68 15.10 -9.00
CA GLN A 42 18.77 15.86 -8.38
C GLN A 42 19.22 17.02 -9.27
N SER A 43 19.44 16.79 -10.57
CA SER A 43 19.92 17.83 -11.49
C SER A 43 18.90 18.94 -11.75
N THR A 44 17.60 18.62 -11.63
CA THR A 44 16.50 19.57 -11.87
C THR A 44 15.95 20.20 -10.59
N ASN A 45 16.37 19.72 -9.41
CA ASN A 45 15.78 20.07 -8.12
C ASN A 45 14.24 19.93 -8.09
N ALA A 46 13.68 18.95 -8.81
CA ALA A 46 12.24 18.88 -9.07
C ALA A 46 11.37 18.62 -7.82
N LEU A 47 11.95 18.08 -6.74
CA LEU A 47 11.25 17.87 -5.47
C LEU A 47 11.51 18.98 -4.44
N GLY A 48 12.41 19.93 -4.70
CA GLY A 48 12.72 21.02 -3.77
C GLY A 48 13.20 20.55 -2.39
N LEU A 49 13.87 19.40 -2.31
CA LEU A 49 14.35 18.83 -1.04
C LEU A 49 15.74 19.37 -0.72
N ASP A 50 15.90 19.94 0.48
CA ASP A 50 17.14 20.59 0.93
C ASP A 50 18.33 19.64 1.11
N SER A 51 18.08 18.33 1.24
CA SER A 51 19.09 17.33 1.54
C SER A 51 19.14 16.23 0.49
N GLU A 52 20.33 15.98 -0.05
CA GLU A 52 20.61 14.85 -0.93
C GLU A 52 20.27 13.50 -0.27
N SER A 53 20.51 13.37 1.04
CA SER A 53 20.14 12.17 1.79
C SER A 53 18.61 11.99 1.81
N ARG A 54 17.85 13.07 2.05
CA ARG A 54 16.38 13.01 2.01
C ARG A 54 15.88 12.68 0.61
N LEU A 55 16.45 13.29 -0.43
CA LEU A 55 16.14 12.98 -1.82
C LEU A 55 16.40 11.50 -2.13
N SER A 56 17.55 10.97 -1.72
CA SER A 56 17.91 9.57 -1.90
C SER A 56 16.92 8.64 -1.19
N HIS A 57 16.50 8.95 0.04
CA HIS A 57 15.50 8.16 0.74
C HIS A 57 14.14 8.19 0.04
N VAL A 58 13.68 9.35 -0.43
CA VAL A 58 12.40 9.47 -1.14
C VAL A 58 12.43 8.72 -2.46
N VAL A 59 13.46 8.91 -3.28
CA VAL A 59 13.55 8.30 -4.62
C VAL A 59 13.87 6.82 -4.54
N LYS A 60 14.86 6.41 -3.73
CA LYS A 60 15.36 5.03 -3.70
C LYS A 60 14.54 4.14 -2.77
N GLU A 61 14.46 4.52 -1.49
CA GLU A 61 13.80 3.70 -0.47
C GLU A 61 12.28 3.90 -0.45
N GLY A 62 11.78 5.04 -0.93
CA GLY A 62 10.37 5.30 -1.14
C GLY A 62 9.89 4.77 -2.49
N PHE A 63 9.98 5.61 -3.50
CA PHE A 63 9.40 5.37 -4.82
C PHE A 63 9.97 4.13 -5.51
N GLY A 64 11.29 4.04 -5.65
CA GLY A 64 11.95 2.95 -6.35
C GLY A 64 11.66 1.59 -5.70
N SER A 65 11.72 1.52 -4.37
CA SER A 65 11.42 0.28 -3.65
C SER A 65 9.95 -0.14 -3.69
N ARG A 66 9.03 0.78 -3.98
CA ARG A 66 7.59 0.50 -4.10
C ARG A 66 7.22 0.10 -5.52
N PHE A 67 7.65 0.87 -6.51
CA PHE A 67 7.13 0.80 -7.88
C PHE A 67 8.15 0.26 -8.89
N LEU A 68 9.45 0.45 -8.69
CA LEU A 68 10.50 0.10 -9.66
C LEU A 68 11.27 -1.16 -9.26
N ARG A 69 10.55 -2.18 -8.79
CA ARG A 69 11.11 -3.51 -8.47
C ARG A 69 10.18 -4.61 -8.96
N GLU A 70 10.71 -5.76 -9.33
CA GLU A 70 9.87 -6.92 -9.65
C GLU A 70 9.11 -7.42 -8.40
N PRO A 71 7.87 -7.92 -8.56
CA PRO A 71 7.09 -7.98 -9.82
C PRO A 71 6.35 -6.67 -10.18
N TYR A 72 6.43 -5.66 -9.32
CA TYR A 72 5.65 -4.42 -9.41
C TYR A 72 6.06 -3.48 -10.55
N MET A 73 7.28 -3.61 -11.06
CA MET A 73 7.83 -2.77 -12.14
C MET A 73 6.95 -2.82 -13.40
N GLN A 74 6.33 -3.96 -13.67
CA GLN A 74 5.44 -4.15 -14.83
C GLN A 74 4.15 -3.31 -14.74
N ALA A 75 3.76 -2.86 -13.54
CA ALA A 75 2.62 -1.98 -13.35
C ALA A 75 2.99 -0.48 -13.47
N ALA A 76 4.29 -0.13 -13.50
CA ALA A 76 4.73 1.26 -13.46
C ALA A 76 4.19 2.11 -14.64
N PRO A 77 4.11 1.64 -15.89
CA PRO A 77 3.52 2.41 -16.99
C PRO A 77 2.03 2.74 -16.76
N SER A 78 1.22 1.75 -16.40
CA SER A 78 -0.21 1.97 -16.11
C SER A 78 -0.44 2.82 -14.86
N LEU A 79 0.41 2.63 -13.84
CA LEU A 79 0.38 3.46 -12.64
C LEU A 79 0.71 4.92 -12.95
N LYS A 80 1.72 5.17 -13.79
CA LYS A 80 2.01 6.52 -14.26
C LYS A 80 0.75 7.13 -14.88
N THR A 81 0.13 6.44 -15.82
CA THR A 81 -1.12 6.90 -16.46
C THR A 81 -2.21 7.23 -15.46
N ILE A 82 -2.50 6.34 -14.51
CA ILE A 82 -3.54 6.57 -13.48
C ILE A 82 -3.17 7.76 -12.58
N LEU A 83 -1.93 7.80 -12.09
CA LEU A 83 -1.48 8.75 -11.08
C LEU A 83 -1.25 10.17 -11.63
N THR A 84 -1.00 10.32 -12.94
CA THR A 84 -0.83 11.65 -13.56
C THR A 84 -2.10 12.17 -14.22
N GLN A 85 -3.08 11.31 -14.55
CA GLN A 85 -4.30 11.72 -15.26
C GLN A 85 -5.55 11.77 -14.37
N SER A 86 -5.63 10.98 -13.29
CA SER A 86 -6.79 11.00 -12.41
C SER A 86 -6.82 12.27 -11.57
N GLN A 87 -8.02 12.83 -11.38
CA GLN A 87 -8.26 13.95 -10.46
C GLN A 87 -8.72 13.50 -9.07
N ASP A 88 -8.97 12.20 -8.87
CA ASP A 88 -9.42 11.65 -7.60
C ASP A 88 -8.24 11.38 -6.66
N LEU A 89 -7.92 12.38 -5.85
CA LEU A 89 -6.82 12.31 -4.87
C LEU A 89 -6.98 11.17 -3.85
N ASN A 90 -8.22 10.78 -3.52
CA ASN A 90 -8.45 9.67 -2.59
C ASN A 90 -8.03 8.35 -3.23
N LEU A 91 -8.44 8.10 -4.48
CA LEU A 91 -7.98 6.94 -5.23
C LEU A 91 -6.45 6.94 -5.39
N LEU A 92 -5.84 8.07 -5.75
CA LEU A 92 -4.39 8.18 -5.90
C LEU A 92 -3.66 7.80 -4.60
N ASN A 93 -4.14 8.35 -3.47
CA ASN A 93 -3.56 8.06 -2.15
C ASN A 93 -3.69 6.57 -1.80
N GLN A 94 -4.83 5.95 -2.09
CA GLN A 94 -5.08 4.54 -1.81
C GLN A 94 -4.28 3.58 -2.71
N ILE A 95 -4.02 3.94 -3.97
CA ILE A 95 -3.10 3.17 -4.83
C ILE A 95 -1.68 3.26 -4.27
N ILE A 96 -1.22 4.43 -3.86
CA ILE A 96 0.13 4.59 -3.27
C ILE A 96 0.24 3.81 -1.95
N LEU A 97 -0.81 3.81 -1.14
CA LEU A 97 -0.94 2.99 0.07
C LEU A 97 -0.72 1.49 -0.24
N LEU A 98 -1.38 0.95 -1.27
CA LEU A 98 -1.25 -0.46 -1.65
C LEU A 98 0.21 -0.86 -1.87
N TYR A 99 0.97 -0.04 -2.59
CA TYR A 99 2.40 -0.31 -2.83
C TYR A 99 3.28 -0.06 -1.60
N ALA A 100 2.89 0.85 -0.70
CA ALA A 100 3.54 1.00 0.60
C ALA A 100 3.33 -0.25 1.47
N LEU A 101 2.14 -0.86 1.47
CA LEU A 101 1.83 -2.08 2.21
C LEU A 101 2.62 -3.29 1.71
N ARG A 102 2.78 -3.41 0.39
CA ARG A 102 3.64 -4.44 -0.24
C ARG A 102 5.12 -4.28 0.10
N GLN A 103 5.53 -3.09 0.55
CA GLN A 103 6.91 -2.77 0.90
C GLN A 103 7.19 -2.92 2.40
N HIS A 104 6.23 -2.61 3.27
CA HIS A 104 6.45 -2.51 4.71
C HIS A 104 5.63 -3.56 5.48
N GLY A 105 6.23 -4.72 5.76
CA GLY A 105 5.57 -5.83 6.46
C GLY A 105 4.96 -5.46 7.81
N ILE A 106 5.66 -4.65 8.63
CA ILE A 106 5.11 -4.19 9.92
C ILE A 106 3.90 -3.26 9.74
N PHE A 107 3.83 -2.49 8.66
CA PHE A 107 2.66 -1.64 8.41
C PHE A 107 1.49 -2.47 7.88
N PHE A 108 1.78 -3.47 7.05
CA PHE A 108 0.81 -4.48 6.64
C PHE A 108 0.18 -5.17 7.86
N ASP A 109 1.01 -5.77 8.71
CA ASP A 109 0.54 -6.49 9.89
C ASP A 109 -0.12 -5.54 10.91
N PHE A 110 0.30 -4.26 10.98
CA PHE A 110 -0.41 -3.25 11.77
C PHE A 110 -1.86 -3.03 11.31
N LEU A 111 -2.11 -2.95 10.00
CA LEU A 111 -3.49 -2.77 9.52
C LEU A 111 -4.35 -3.99 9.86
N VAL A 112 -3.82 -5.19 9.64
CA VAL A 112 -4.53 -6.46 9.83
C VAL A 112 -4.74 -6.80 11.31
N ASP A 113 -3.70 -6.65 12.14
CA ASP A 113 -3.67 -7.19 13.50
C ASP A 113 -3.94 -6.16 14.59
N GLU A 114 -3.91 -4.85 14.28
CA GLU A 114 -4.12 -3.78 15.26
C GLU A 114 -5.24 -2.82 14.83
N TYR A 115 -5.13 -2.20 13.64
CA TYR A 115 -6.05 -1.15 13.22
C TYR A 115 -7.47 -1.67 12.98
N TRP A 116 -7.66 -2.63 12.06
CA TRP A 116 -9.00 -3.14 11.74
C TRP A 116 -9.66 -3.88 12.90
N PRO A 117 -8.95 -4.68 13.71
CA PRO A 117 -9.49 -5.22 14.96
C PRO A 117 -9.96 -4.13 15.92
N ALA A 118 -9.20 -3.03 16.05
CA ALA A 118 -9.60 -1.90 16.89
C ALA A 118 -10.86 -1.20 16.38
N VAL A 119 -10.97 -0.99 15.06
CA VAL A 119 -12.18 -0.45 14.41
C VAL A 119 -13.39 -1.33 14.70
N ARG A 120 -13.28 -2.65 14.48
CA ARG A 120 -14.37 -3.62 14.75
C ARG A 120 -14.75 -3.67 16.23
N ALA A 121 -13.80 -3.46 17.13
CA ALA A 121 -14.04 -3.36 18.57
C ALA A 121 -14.60 -2.00 19.02
N GLY A 122 -14.85 -1.05 18.10
CA GLY A 122 -15.37 0.28 18.41
C GLY A 122 -14.39 1.19 19.15
N ARG A 123 -13.08 0.88 19.12
CA ARG A 123 -12.06 1.73 19.72
C ARG A 123 -12.03 3.09 19.03
N GLN A 124 -11.81 4.14 19.82
CA GLN A 124 -11.75 5.52 19.32
C GLN A 124 -10.32 5.95 18.94
N SER A 125 -9.30 5.21 19.39
CA SER A 125 -7.91 5.57 19.16
C SER A 125 -6.97 4.37 19.21
N ILE A 126 -5.84 4.53 18.52
CA ILE A 126 -4.67 3.66 18.59
C ILE A 126 -3.59 4.32 19.45
N ARG A 127 -2.91 3.50 20.25
CA ARG A 127 -1.81 3.90 21.13
C ARG A 127 -0.50 3.37 20.58
N LYS A 128 0.59 4.01 20.99
CA LYS A 128 1.94 3.52 20.70
C LYS A 128 2.20 2.12 21.24
N SER A 129 1.60 1.77 22.39
CA SER A 129 1.72 0.45 23.00
C SER A 129 1.14 -0.67 22.13
N ASP A 130 0.12 -0.39 21.31
CA ASP A 130 -0.45 -1.39 20.41
C ASP A 130 0.62 -1.82 19.38
N VAL A 131 1.33 -0.87 18.77
CA VAL A 131 2.43 -1.17 17.83
C VAL A 131 3.62 -1.84 18.52
N ILE A 132 3.89 -1.51 19.78
CA ILE A 132 4.94 -2.18 20.55
C ILE A 132 4.61 -3.67 20.75
N LEU A 133 3.35 -4.00 21.05
CA LEU A 133 2.92 -5.40 21.16
C LEU A 133 3.01 -6.12 19.81
N LEU A 134 2.68 -5.46 18.70
CA LEU A 134 2.88 -6.01 17.36
C LEU A 134 4.37 -6.36 17.09
N ILE A 135 5.31 -5.50 17.49
CA ILE A 135 6.75 -5.78 17.36
C ILE A 135 7.15 -7.01 18.16
N ASP A 136 6.63 -7.15 19.39
CA ASP A 136 6.93 -8.30 20.26
C ASP A 136 6.37 -9.61 19.65
N ARG A 137 5.14 -9.56 19.11
CA ARG A 137 4.57 -10.68 18.33
C ARG A 137 5.39 -11.00 17.09
N GLY A 138 5.94 -9.99 16.44
CA GLY A 138 6.84 -10.14 15.29
C GLY A 138 8.11 -10.91 15.64
N LEU A 139 8.67 -10.72 16.83
CA LEU A 139 9.84 -11.48 17.29
C LEU A 139 9.51 -12.97 17.49
N VAL A 140 8.37 -13.26 18.10
CA VAL A 140 7.92 -14.64 18.37
C VAL A 140 7.58 -15.38 17.08
N SER A 141 6.93 -14.70 16.13
CA SER A 141 6.52 -15.26 14.83
C SER A 141 7.65 -15.34 13.78
N GLY A 142 8.84 -14.81 14.10
CA GLY A 142 9.98 -14.78 13.17
C GLY A 142 9.96 -13.66 12.13
N ARG A 143 8.91 -12.81 12.12
CA ARG A 143 8.88 -11.58 11.31
C ARG A 143 10.03 -10.62 11.66
N LEU A 144 10.45 -10.59 12.92
CA LEU A 144 11.58 -9.80 13.40
C LEU A 144 12.74 -10.73 13.76
N SER A 145 13.87 -10.59 13.06
CA SER A 145 15.02 -11.50 13.21
C SER A 145 15.80 -11.34 14.51
N LYS A 146 15.83 -10.12 15.07
CA LYS A 146 16.54 -9.80 16.31
C LYS A 146 15.72 -8.80 17.13
N PRO A 147 15.76 -8.89 18.47
CA PRO A 147 15.08 -7.92 19.31
C PRO A 147 15.63 -6.51 19.06
N TRP A 148 14.72 -5.55 18.88
CA TRP A 148 15.06 -4.14 18.80
C TRP A 148 15.22 -3.52 20.19
N SER A 149 16.12 -2.54 20.32
CA SER A 149 16.23 -1.75 21.54
C SER A 149 14.92 -1.01 21.84
N GLU A 150 14.70 -0.62 23.09
CA GLU A 150 13.52 0.17 23.49
C GLU A 150 13.39 1.48 22.69
N SER A 151 14.51 2.16 22.45
CA SER A 151 14.56 3.37 21.63
C SER A 151 14.16 3.11 20.17
N MET A 152 14.57 1.97 19.61
CA MET A 152 14.20 1.59 18.25
C MET A 152 12.72 1.18 18.16
N ARG A 153 12.21 0.40 19.12
CA ARG A 153 10.78 0.03 19.22
C ARG A 153 9.92 1.28 19.27
N THR A 154 10.29 2.24 20.11
CA THR A 154 9.63 3.55 20.24
C THR A 154 9.66 4.33 18.94
N ARG A 155 10.81 4.36 18.24
CA ARG A 155 10.96 5.06 16.98
C ARG A 155 10.12 4.45 15.86
N VAL A 156 10.21 3.13 15.64
CA VAL A 156 9.44 2.42 14.61
C VAL A 156 7.93 2.56 14.87
N SER A 157 7.50 2.47 16.14
CA SER A 157 6.10 2.67 16.49
C SER A 157 5.59 4.07 16.11
N SER A 158 6.42 5.12 16.27
CA SER A 158 6.07 6.46 15.79
C SER A 158 5.91 6.50 14.26
N TYR A 159 6.78 5.82 13.51
CA TYR A 159 6.72 5.81 12.04
C TYR A 159 5.51 5.04 11.51
N VAL A 160 5.16 3.89 12.12
CA VAL A 160 3.94 3.14 11.78
C VAL A 160 2.70 4.00 11.99
N LEU A 161 2.61 4.69 13.14
CA LEU A 161 1.50 5.59 13.41
C LEU A 161 1.51 6.85 12.53
N GLY A 162 2.69 7.27 12.06
CA GLY A 162 2.83 8.39 11.14
C GLY A 162 2.37 8.02 9.72
N ILE A 163 2.81 6.89 9.17
CA ILE A 163 2.36 6.46 7.83
C ILE A 163 0.85 6.14 7.81
N ALA A 164 0.30 5.62 8.91
CA ALA A 164 -1.15 5.46 9.05
C ALA A 164 -1.90 6.81 9.05
N HIS A 165 -1.29 7.88 9.56
CA HIS A 165 -1.83 9.23 9.49
C HIS A 165 -1.67 9.84 8.08
N ASP A 166 -0.55 9.59 7.40
CA ASP A 166 -0.35 10.02 6.02
C ASP A 166 -1.39 9.42 5.04
N PHE A 167 -1.91 8.22 5.34
CA PHE A 167 -2.95 7.53 4.56
C PHE A 167 -4.35 7.61 5.19
N ASP A 168 -4.60 8.61 6.02
CA ASP A 168 -5.93 8.96 6.55
C ASP A 168 -6.59 7.90 7.45
N PHE A 169 -5.86 6.86 7.90
CA PHE A 169 -6.40 5.90 8.88
C PHE A 169 -6.49 6.50 10.29
N LEU A 170 -5.55 7.37 10.64
CA LEU A 170 -5.40 7.94 11.97
C LEU A 170 -5.31 9.47 11.91
N GLY A 171 -5.86 10.16 12.89
CA GLY A 171 -5.74 11.62 12.99
C GLY A 171 -4.47 12.07 13.72
N ASN A 172 -4.44 13.36 14.03
CA ASN A 172 -3.33 14.00 14.73
C ASN A 172 -3.08 13.37 16.11
N SER A 173 -1.80 13.21 16.44
CA SER A 173 -1.38 12.69 17.75
C SER A 173 -1.79 13.63 18.89
N ARG A 174 -2.45 13.08 19.91
CA ARG A 174 -2.81 13.75 21.16
C ARG A 174 -2.38 12.88 22.34
N SER A 175 -1.42 13.35 23.12
CA SER A 175 -0.92 12.67 24.33
C SER A 175 -0.52 11.20 24.13
N GLY A 176 0.19 10.88 23.03
CA GLY A 176 0.65 9.53 22.73
C GLY A 176 -0.41 8.58 22.16
N THR A 177 -1.60 9.11 21.84
CA THR A 177 -2.69 8.41 21.17
C THR A 177 -3.01 9.09 19.84
N ARG A 178 -3.52 8.32 18.86
CA ARG A 178 -4.06 8.88 17.62
C ARG A 178 -5.52 8.46 17.46
N PRO A 179 -6.45 9.39 17.22
CA PRO A 179 -7.84 9.04 16.98
C PRO A 179 -7.94 8.23 15.69
N ILE A 180 -8.82 7.23 15.67
CA ILE A 180 -9.14 6.47 14.46
C ILE A 180 -10.06 7.35 13.59
N LEU A 181 -9.74 7.43 12.30
CA LEU A 181 -10.58 8.11 11.31
C LEU A 181 -11.43 7.08 10.54
N PRO A 182 -12.62 7.47 10.06
CA PRO A 182 -13.37 6.67 9.11
C PRO A 182 -12.55 6.46 7.83
N TRP A 183 -12.39 5.22 7.41
CA TRP A 183 -11.67 4.86 6.19
C TRP A 183 -12.44 3.78 5.45
N THR A 184 -12.61 3.95 4.14
CA THR A 184 -13.27 2.97 3.27
C THR A 184 -12.52 2.86 1.94
N PRO A 185 -12.36 1.65 1.39
CA PRO A 185 -11.70 1.49 0.11
C PRO A 185 -12.53 2.12 -1.01
N HIS A 186 -11.86 2.80 -1.93
CA HIS A 186 -12.45 3.31 -3.16
C HIS A 186 -12.84 2.14 -4.08
N ASP A 187 -13.99 2.18 -4.77
CA ASP A 187 -14.43 1.08 -5.65
C ASP A 187 -13.38 0.78 -6.74
N SER A 188 -12.78 1.81 -7.36
CA SER A 188 -11.68 1.64 -8.32
C SER A 188 -10.40 1.05 -7.72
N LEU A 189 -10.15 1.22 -6.41
CA LEU A 189 -9.04 0.52 -5.74
C LEU A 189 -9.33 -0.99 -5.68
N ILE A 190 -10.56 -1.37 -5.37
CA ILE A 190 -10.97 -2.77 -5.31
C ILE A 190 -10.83 -3.42 -6.68
N LEU A 191 -11.30 -2.75 -7.74
CA LEU A 191 -11.10 -3.18 -9.11
C LEU A 191 -9.61 -3.30 -9.45
N TYR A 192 -8.82 -2.28 -9.11
CA TYR A 192 -7.38 -2.27 -9.35
C TYR A 192 -6.68 -3.45 -8.67
N LEU A 193 -6.95 -3.68 -7.38
CA LEU A 193 -6.30 -4.74 -6.60
C LEU A 193 -6.63 -6.14 -7.16
N ALA A 194 -7.89 -6.39 -7.53
CA ALA A 194 -8.29 -7.68 -8.11
C ALA A 194 -7.51 -7.97 -9.40
N TYR A 195 -7.50 -7.01 -10.33
CA TYR A 195 -6.80 -7.16 -11.60
C TYR A 195 -5.28 -7.15 -11.45
N ASP A 196 -4.72 -6.34 -10.54
CA ASP A 196 -3.27 -6.30 -10.35
C ASP A 196 -2.75 -7.62 -9.76
N LEU A 197 -3.49 -8.27 -8.85
CA LEU A 197 -3.20 -9.63 -8.40
C LEU A 197 -3.25 -10.64 -9.55
N HIS A 198 -4.32 -10.60 -10.36
CA HIS A 198 -4.44 -11.43 -11.57
C HIS A 198 -3.26 -11.25 -12.53
N PHE A 199 -2.92 -10.01 -12.86
CA PHE A 199 -1.81 -9.68 -13.74
C PHE A 199 -0.42 -9.93 -13.13
N MET A 200 -0.32 -10.18 -11.82
CA MET A 200 0.89 -10.69 -11.18
C MET A 200 0.97 -12.23 -11.24
N GLY A 201 -0.02 -12.89 -11.83
CA GLY A 201 -0.07 -14.33 -12.04
C GLY A 201 -0.79 -15.11 -10.94
N ALA A 202 -1.52 -14.44 -10.04
CA ALA A 202 -2.36 -15.12 -9.06
C ALA A 202 -3.52 -15.84 -9.78
N SER A 203 -3.80 -17.07 -9.36
CA SER A 203 -5.04 -17.77 -9.72
C SER A 203 -6.26 -17.07 -9.13
N ASP A 204 -7.45 -17.35 -9.66
CA ASP A 204 -8.70 -16.73 -9.19
C ASP A 204 -8.95 -16.96 -7.69
N ASP A 205 -8.62 -18.15 -7.19
CA ASP A 205 -8.66 -18.47 -5.76
C ASP A 205 -7.68 -17.61 -4.96
N GLU A 206 -6.42 -17.51 -5.42
CA GLU A 206 -5.40 -16.68 -4.76
C GLU A 206 -5.75 -15.20 -4.79
N VAL A 207 -6.41 -14.72 -5.86
CA VAL A 207 -6.95 -13.36 -5.90
C VAL A 207 -7.99 -13.21 -4.80
N ALA A 208 -8.99 -14.11 -4.72
CA ALA A 208 -10.08 -13.99 -3.76
C ALA A 208 -9.62 -14.15 -2.30
N ASP A 209 -8.63 -14.99 -2.05
CA ASP A 209 -8.07 -15.28 -0.72
C ASP A 209 -6.88 -14.38 -0.34
N SER A 210 -6.54 -13.41 -1.20
CA SER A 210 -5.35 -12.57 -0.98
C SER A 210 -5.42 -11.85 0.37
N PRO A 211 -4.36 -11.96 1.21
CA PRO A 211 -4.31 -11.23 2.47
C PRO A 211 -4.33 -9.70 2.27
N GLU A 212 -4.03 -9.19 1.06
CA GLU A 212 -4.09 -7.75 0.78
C GLU A 212 -5.49 -7.16 1.01
N TRP A 213 -6.56 -7.93 0.82
CA TRP A 213 -7.92 -7.49 1.15
C TRP A 213 -8.10 -7.13 2.62
N GLN A 214 -7.45 -7.86 3.52
CA GLN A 214 -7.54 -7.63 4.97
C GLN A 214 -6.95 -6.29 5.39
N THR A 215 -5.98 -5.76 4.62
CA THR A 215 -5.44 -4.41 4.86
C THR A 215 -6.43 -3.30 4.53
N LEU A 216 -7.45 -3.61 3.73
CA LEU A 216 -8.57 -2.72 3.41
C LEU A 216 -9.78 -2.94 4.33
N GLY A 217 -9.62 -3.81 5.35
CA GLY A 217 -10.66 -4.15 6.32
C GLY A 217 -11.61 -5.24 5.85
N LEU A 218 -11.37 -5.80 4.66
CA LEU A 218 -12.26 -6.76 4.02
C LEU A 218 -11.90 -8.19 4.45
N GLN A 219 -12.90 -8.89 4.99
CA GLN A 219 -12.83 -10.34 5.20
C GLN A 219 -13.22 -11.07 3.91
N ARG A 220 -13.07 -12.39 3.89
CA ARG A 220 -13.31 -13.19 2.68
C ARG A 220 -14.74 -13.08 2.16
N GLU A 221 -15.70 -12.94 3.08
CA GLU A 221 -17.10 -12.72 2.78
C GLU A 221 -17.33 -11.36 2.14
N ASP A 222 -16.63 -10.32 2.60
CA ASP A 222 -16.70 -8.99 2.00
C ASP A 222 -16.13 -9.01 0.57
N VAL A 223 -15.01 -9.70 0.34
CA VAL A 223 -14.42 -9.85 -1.01
C VAL A 223 -15.43 -10.45 -1.98
N THR A 224 -16.18 -11.47 -1.56
CA THR A 224 -17.26 -12.08 -2.37
C THR A 224 -18.30 -11.03 -2.77
N LEU A 225 -18.71 -10.16 -1.84
CA LEU A 225 -19.67 -9.09 -2.12
C LEU A 225 -19.10 -8.05 -3.11
N TYR A 226 -17.82 -7.71 -2.98
CA TYR A 226 -17.14 -6.79 -3.89
C TYR A 226 -16.97 -7.38 -5.30
N LEU A 227 -16.59 -8.65 -5.44
CA LEU A 227 -16.52 -9.31 -6.75
C LEU A 227 -17.89 -9.34 -7.43
N ASN A 228 -18.96 -9.62 -6.69
CA ASN A 228 -20.32 -9.54 -7.22
C ASN A 228 -20.70 -8.10 -7.65
N ARG A 229 -20.25 -7.07 -6.91
CA ARG A 229 -20.46 -5.67 -7.29
C ARG A 229 -19.73 -5.35 -8.60
N LEU A 230 -18.46 -5.73 -8.73
CA LEU A 230 -17.69 -5.54 -9.96
C LEU A 230 -18.32 -6.28 -11.15
N GLN A 231 -18.90 -7.46 -10.92
CA GLN A 231 -19.68 -8.17 -11.93
C GLN A 231 -20.91 -7.38 -12.37
N ASN A 232 -21.69 -6.85 -11.43
CA ASN A 232 -22.88 -6.05 -11.75
C ASN A 232 -22.54 -4.76 -12.49
N GLN A 233 -21.34 -4.23 -12.29
CA GLN A 233 -20.78 -3.09 -13.04
C GLN A 233 -20.18 -3.52 -14.40
N GLY A 234 -20.15 -4.82 -14.70
CA GLY A 234 -19.67 -5.35 -15.97
C GLY A 234 -18.15 -5.33 -16.12
N HIS A 235 -17.41 -5.37 -15.01
CA HIS A 235 -15.94 -5.40 -15.01
C HIS A 235 -15.36 -6.82 -15.08
N LEU A 236 -16.10 -7.84 -14.65
CA LEU A 236 -15.68 -9.25 -14.65
C LEU A 236 -16.92 -10.15 -14.51
N ILE A 237 -16.77 -11.46 -14.58
CA ILE A 237 -17.81 -12.42 -14.14
C ILE A 237 -17.17 -13.31 -13.08
N ALA A 238 -17.71 -13.29 -11.86
CA ALA A 238 -17.19 -14.06 -10.74
C ALA A 238 -18.21 -15.12 -10.31
N GLN A 239 -17.73 -16.36 -10.18
CA GLN A 239 -18.43 -17.47 -9.56
C GLN A 239 -17.66 -17.86 -8.31
N ASP A 240 -18.12 -17.36 -7.16
CA ASP A 240 -17.44 -17.55 -5.89
C ASP A 240 -18.36 -18.26 -4.90
N THR A 241 -17.89 -19.41 -4.41
CA THR A 241 -18.58 -20.24 -3.42
C THR A 241 -18.04 -20.04 -2.00
N GLY A 242 -17.05 -19.16 -1.82
CA GLY A 242 -16.31 -18.95 -0.56
C GLY A 242 -15.17 -19.94 -0.32
N HIS A 243 -15.13 -21.06 -1.06
CA HIS A 243 -14.04 -22.05 -1.03
C HIS A 243 -13.37 -22.26 -2.38
N LEU A 244 -14.08 -21.90 -3.45
CA LEU A 244 -13.61 -21.94 -4.82
C LEU A 244 -14.16 -20.71 -5.52
N CYS A 245 -13.28 -19.98 -6.18
CA CYS A 245 -13.55 -18.80 -6.97
C CYS A 245 -13.09 -19.03 -8.41
N ARG A 246 -13.93 -18.64 -9.37
CA ARG A 246 -13.59 -18.54 -10.79
C ARG A 246 -13.95 -17.18 -11.28
N ILE A 247 -13.06 -16.54 -12.01
CA ILE A 247 -13.23 -15.19 -12.51
C ILE A 247 -12.94 -15.17 -14.00
N ASP A 248 -13.94 -14.82 -14.80
CA ASP A 248 -13.73 -14.44 -16.18
C ASP A 248 -13.35 -12.96 -16.23
N TRP A 249 -12.08 -12.71 -16.55
CA TRP A 249 -11.47 -11.38 -16.58
C TRP A 249 -11.79 -10.68 -17.90
N LYS A 250 -12.36 -9.47 -17.83
CA LYS A 250 -12.74 -8.68 -19.01
C LYS A 250 -11.53 -8.00 -19.65
N TYR A 251 -10.70 -7.36 -18.83
CA TYR A 251 -9.55 -6.59 -19.30
C TYR A 251 -8.32 -7.48 -19.42
N GLN A 252 -7.67 -7.46 -20.58
CA GLN A 252 -6.54 -8.36 -20.88
C GLN A 252 -5.18 -7.70 -20.61
N SER A 253 -5.17 -6.39 -20.33
CA SER A 253 -3.95 -5.64 -20.05
C SER A 253 -4.15 -4.58 -18.96
N ARG A 254 -3.05 -4.17 -18.34
CA ARG A 254 -3.03 -3.05 -17.38
C ARG A 254 -3.38 -1.71 -18.05
N GLU A 255 -3.10 -1.58 -19.34
CA GLU A 255 -3.46 -0.40 -20.12
C GLU A 255 -4.98 -0.28 -20.27
N GLU A 256 -5.66 -1.36 -20.67
CA GLU A 256 -7.13 -1.41 -20.73
C GLU A 256 -7.77 -1.10 -19.38
N LEU A 257 -7.24 -1.69 -18.29
CA LEU A 257 -7.69 -1.40 -16.94
C LEU A 257 -7.52 0.08 -16.58
N SER A 258 -6.39 0.69 -16.93
CA SER A 258 -6.12 2.10 -16.62
C SER A 258 -7.14 3.05 -17.28
N HIS A 259 -7.56 2.76 -18.51
CA HIS A 259 -8.60 3.55 -19.19
C HIS A 259 -9.95 3.48 -18.48
N VAL A 260 -10.29 2.32 -17.90
CA VAL A 260 -11.53 2.12 -17.15
C VAL A 260 -11.48 2.80 -15.80
N ILE A 261 -10.32 2.79 -15.13
CA ILE A 261 -10.15 3.49 -13.86
C ILE A 261 -10.25 5.01 -14.02
N LEU A 262 -9.88 5.52 -15.20
CA LEU A 262 -9.88 6.95 -15.53
C LEU A 262 -11.19 7.46 -16.15
N SER A 263 -12.13 6.58 -16.49
CA SER A 263 -13.42 6.96 -17.08
C SER A 263 -14.43 7.38 -16.04
#